data_AF-A0A165ICU6-F1
#
_entry.id   AF-A0A165ICU6-F1
#
_cell.length_a   1.000
_cell.length_b   1.000
_cell.length_c   1.000
_cell.angle_alpha   90.00
_cell.angle_beta   90.00
_cell.angle_gamma   90.00
#
_symmetry.space_group_name_H-M   'P 1'
#
loop_
_entity.id
_entity.type
_entity.pdbx_description
1 polymer ?
#
loop_
_entity_poly.entity_id
_entity_poly.type
_entity_poly.pdbx_seq_one_letter_code
_entity_poly.pdbx_strand_id
1 'polypeptide(L)'
;MTATVALPVHLLSSYQHHICVDMDGLELSEENPAPRKPAITRVRFAMKTRREAVAGRLQVSKCFGVFLVFLVVCHGFLAGVVFFYSQVQAYPLPHGAINRTKRGLAVFTVFAYLLGAFVGLSDSSLFWKAAKPHFPSARSNCCVKALFCLSFAAVWAGIGLFFAMSPLIFSIVQQNIAYEHACKDDWITVLFTGHRYDAANKPNTADFALSTAPSAVLFTFTSQNPDADKFGLVRASLDLGGGSSTSTPHPELRNITYNFDARTFSGLCFGDDSTTPCATGTYDDCSLLTFNVSVNGTQTVLRSLYDDWTFGEVILYRVDASGALVERMIQTAGDNCPTLKVCIPYDVARSDSVIAADVLVALGMMLYQQGMSAVACTTPSTHVQS
;
A
#
# COMPACT_ATOMS: atom_id res chain seq x y z
N MET A 1 20.81 4.99 -25.84
CA MET A 1 21.17 3.55 -25.86
C MET A 1 19.94 2.79 -26.31
N THR A 2 19.89 2.50 -27.60
CA THR A 2 18.77 1.90 -28.32
C THR A 2 19.11 0.44 -28.59
N ALA A 3 18.25 -0.48 -28.15
CA ALA A 3 18.36 -1.90 -28.48
C ALA A 3 17.12 -2.33 -29.26
N THR A 4 17.28 -2.38 -30.58
CA THR A 4 16.33 -2.93 -31.55
C THR A 4 16.58 -4.44 -31.61
N VAL A 5 15.59 -5.26 -31.28
CA VAL A 5 15.66 -6.71 -31.46
C VAL A 5 14.86 -7.10 -32.70
N ALA A 6 15.59 -7.49 -33.75
CA ALA A 6 15.04 -8.11 -34.95
C ALA A 6 14.92 -9.63 -34.74
N LEU A 7 13.78 -10.20 -35.16
CA LEU A 7 13.52 -11.64 -35.21
C LEU A 7 13.67 -12.13 -36.67
N PRO A 8 14.33 -13.27 -36.92
CA PRO A 8 14.35 -13.87 -38.25
C PRO A 8 13.15 -14.81 -38.45
N VAL A 9 12.51 -14.65 -39.60
CA VAL A 9 11.52 -15.55 -40.19
C VAL A 9 12.29 -16.59 -41.01
N HIS A 10 12.07 -17.89 -40.75
CA HIS A 10 12.44 -18.94 -41.69
C HIS A 10 11.31 -19.94 -41.93
N LEU A 11 10.97 -20.03 -43.22
CA LEU A 11 10.06 -20.93 -43.91
C LEU A 11 10.53 -22.39 -43.89
N LEU A 12 9.58 -23.32 -43.73
CA LEU A 12 9.55 -24.70 -44.27
C LEU A 12 8.05 -25.06 -44.39
N SER A 13 7.38 -25.05 -45.54
CA SER A 13 7.52 -25.83 -46.78
C SER A 13 7.56 -27.36 -46.57
N SER A 14 6.42 -28.01 -46.78
CA SER A 14 6.27 -29.46 -46.97
C SER A 14 5.01 -29.66 -47.84
N TYR A 15 5.17 -29.66 -49.16
CA TYR A 15 5.26 -30.85 -50.03
C TYR A 15 4.07 -31.81 -49.92
N GLN A 16 3.08 -31.58 -50.80
CA GLN A 16 1.91 -32.42 -51.00
C GLN A 16 2.12 -33.15 -52.34
N HIS A 17 2.49 -34.43 -52.29
CA HIS A 17 2.58 -35.28 -53.48
C HIS A 17 1.25 -36.00 -53.70
N HIS A 18 0.53 -35.58 -54.74
CA HIS A 18 -0.49 -36.36 -55.41
C HIS A 18 0.21 -37.49 -56.18
N ILE A 19 -0.14 -38.74 -55.87
CA ILE A 19 0.17 -39.90 -56.71
C ILE A 19 -1.16 -40.38 -57.26
N CYS A 20 -1.35 -40.20 -58.57
CA CYS A 20 -2.31 -40.95 -59.37
C CYS A 20 -1.71 -42.33 -59.64
N VAL A 21 -2.45 -43.40 -59.37
CA VAL A 21 -2.14 -44.73 -59.87
C VAL A 21 -3.35 -45.25 -60.63
N ASP A 22 -3.06 -45.73 -61.83
CA ASP A 22 -3.94 -46.34 -62.80
C ASP A 22 -4.82 -47.45 -62.24
N MET A 23 -6.05 -47.48 -62.77
CA MET A 23 -6.97 -48.60 -62.73
C MET A 23 -6.71 -49.45 -63.97
N ASP A 24 -6.10 -50.62 -63.81
CA ASP A 24 -6.16 -51.70 -64.79
C ASP A 24 -5.97 -53.06 -64.12
N GLY A 25 -6.79 -54.04 -64.53
CA GLY A 25 -6.57 -55.45 -64.21
C GLY A 25 -7.57 -56.08 -63.24
N LEU A 26 -8.83 -56.19 -63.65
CA LEU A 26 -9.78 -57.16 -63.13
C LEU A 26 -9.40 -58.55 -63.69
N GLU A 27 -8.70 -59.37 -62.90
CA GLU A 27 -8.68 -60.82 -63.08
C GLU A 27 -9.24 -61.49 -61.82
N LEU A 28 -10.38 -62.16 -62.02
CA LEU A 28 -10.99 -63.08 -61.09
C LEU A 28 -10.04 -64.27 -60.88
N SER A 29 -9.52 -64.40 -59.67
CA SER A 29 -8.91 -65.65 -59.21
C SER A 29 -9.58 -66.08 -57.91
N GLU A 30 -10.22 -67.22 -58.06
CA GLU A 30 -10.97 -68.04 -57.13
C GLU A 30 -10.00 -68.76 -56.18
N GLU A 31 -9.95 -68.35 -54.91
CA GLU A 31 -9.78 -69.26 -53.76
C GLU A 31 -9.79 -68.47 -52.44
N ASN A 32 -10.81 -68.74 -51.62
CA ASN A 32 -11.02 -68.14 -50.32
C ASN A 32 -10.65 -69.14 -49.22
N PRO A 33 -9.40 -69.16 -48.71
CA PRO A 33 -9.10 -69.87 -47.47
C PRO A 33 -9.53 -69.01 -46.29
N ALA A 34 -10.30 -69.61 -45.38
CA ALA A 34 -10.82 -69.00 -44.16
C ALA A 34 -9.80 -68.10 -43.44
N PRO A 35 -10.23 -66.95 -42.87
CA PRO A 35 -9.33 -66.03 -42.21
C PRO A 35 -8.61 -66.72 -41.05
N ARG A 36 -7.28 -66.79 -41.12
CA ARG A 36 -6.44 -67.23 -40.00
C ARG A 36 -6.80 -66.38 -38.78
N LYS A 37 -7.21 -67.04 -37.68
CA LYS A 37 -7.45 -66.41 -36.37
C LYS A 37 -6.35 -65.39 -36.09
N PRO A 38 -6.68 -64.13 -35.73
CA PRO A 38 -5.67 -63.11 -35.49
C PRO A 38 -4.71 -63.58 -34.39
N ALA A 39 -3.43 -63.57 -34.72
CA ALA A 39 -2.36 -64.01 -33.84
C ALA A 39 -2.41 -63.29 -32.48
N ILE A 40 -2.18 -64.06 -31.42
CA ILE A 40 -2.09 -63.66 -30.00
C ILE A 40 -1.14 -62.46 -29.77
N THR A 41 -0.26 -62.16 -30.73
CA THR A 41 0.63 -61.00 -30.76
C THR A 41 -0.09 -59.65 -30.83
N ARG A 42 -1.20 -59.48 -31.56
CA ARG A 42 -1.95 -58.20 -31.58
C ARG A 42 -2.57 -57.87 -30.22
N VAL A 43 -3.06 -58.89 -29.51
CA VAL A 43 -3.63 -58.74 -28.15
C VAL A 43 -2.53 -58.40 -27.14
N ARG A 44 -1.34 -59.02 -27.23
CA ARG A 44 -0.20 -58.66 -26.36
C ARG A 44 0.32 -57.24 -26.62
N PHE A 45 0.41 -56.80 -27.88
CA PHE A 45 0.79 -55.42 -28.20
C PHE A 45 -0.24 -54.41 -27.69
N ALA A 46 -1.54 -54.68 -27.87
CA ALA A 46 -2.61 -53.83 -27.35
C ALA A 46 -2.67 -53.78 -25.81
N MET A 47 -2.38 -54.88 -25.12
CA MET A 47 -2.28 -54.89 -23.65
C MET A 47 -1.03 -54.16 -23.14
N LYS A 48 0.11 -54.26 -23.84
CA LYS A 48 1.35 -53.56 -23.50
C LYS A 48 1.18 -52.05 -23.65
N THR A 49 0.62 -51.58 -24.77
CA THR A 49 0.32 -50.15 -24.99
C THR A 49 -0.73 -49.63 -24.00
N ARG A 50 -1.72 -50.44 -23.60
CA ARG A 50 -2.68 -50.05 -22.56
C ARG A 50 -2.03 -49.93 -21.18
N ARG A 51 -1.11 -50.83 -20.80
CA ARG A 51 -0.36 -50.75 -19.54
C ARG A 51 0.60 -49.55 -19.51
N GLU A 52 1.29 -49.28 -20.62
CA GLU A 52 2.16 -48.10 -20.78
C GLU A 52 1.34 -46.79 -20.72
N ALA A 53 0.17 -46.76 -21.35
CA ALA A 53 -0.75 -45.62 -21.28
C ALA A 53 -1.35 -45.41 -19.87
N VAL A 54 -1.60 -46.50 -19.11
CA VAL A 54 -2.06 -46.41 -17.72
C VAL A 54 -0.93 -45.95 -16.79
N ALA A 55 0.29 -46.48 -16.95
CA ALA A 55 1.46 -46.04 -16.18
C ALA A 55 1.77 -44.55 -16.42
N GLY A 56 1.71 -44.09 -17.68
CA GLY A 56 1.86 -42.67 -18.03
C GLY A 56 0.80 -41.77 -17.40
N ARG A 57 -0.48 -42.19 -17.39
CA ARG A 57 -1.55 -41.44 -16.68
C ARG A 57 -1.33 -41.39 -15.17
N LEU A 58 -0.86 -42.48 -14.58
CA LEU A 58 -0.59 -42.56 -13.15
C LEU A 58 0.57 -41.64 -12.75
N GLN A 59 1.61 -41.56 -13.57
CA GLN A 59 2.75 -40.66 -13.36
C GLN A 59 2.33 -39.18 -13.50
N VAL A 60 1.57 -38.82 -14.54
CA VAL A 60 1.03 -37.47 -14.71
C VAL A 60 0.13 -37.08 -13.53
N SER A 61 -0.71 -37.98 -13.04
CA SER A 61 -1.58 -37.75 -11.88
C SER A 61 -0.79 -37.52 -10.59
N LYS A 62 0.30 -38.27 -10.37
CA LYS A 62 1.20 -38.07 -9.22
C LYS A 62 1.92 -36.72 -9.29
N CYS A 63 2.49 -36.37 -10.45
CA CYS A 63 3.15 -35.07 -10.65
C CYS A 63 2.16 -33.90 -10.46
N PHE A 64 0.93 -34.05 -10.96
CA PHE A 64 -0.13 -33.07 -10.76
C PHE A 64 -0.51 -32.91 -9.29
N GLY A 65 -0.64 -34.02 -8.54
CA GLY A 65 -0.90 -33.97 -7.10
C GLY A 65 0.20 -33.26 -6.32
N VAL A 66 1.47 -33.56 -6.61
CA VAL A 66 2.63 -32.86 -6.00
C VAL A 66 2.63 -31.38 -6.35
N PHE A 67 2.36 -31.03 -7.61
CA PHE A 67 2.26 -29.64 -8.05
C PHE A 67 1.15 -28.88 -7.32
N LEU A 68 -0.03 -29.49 -7.13
CA LEU A 68 -1.12 -28.87 -6.36
C LEU A 68 -0.74 -28.62 -4.91
N VAL A 69 -0.08 -29.58 -4.24
CA VAL A 69 0.41 -29.39 -2.87
C VAL A 69 1.41 -28.24 -2.80
N PHE A 70 2.37 -28.20 -3.73
CA PHE A 70 3.33 -27.10 -3.82
C PHE A 70 2.64 -25.75 -4.03
N LEU A 71 1.64 -25.70 -4.91
CA LEU A 71 0.90 -24.48 -5.20
C LEU A 71 0.07 -24.00 -3.99
N VAL A 72 -0.55 -24.91 -3.23
CA VAL A 72 -1.23 -24.57 -1.97
C VAL A 72 -0.25 -23.95 -0.97
N VAL A 73 0.98 -24.48 -0.87
CA VAL A 73 2.03 -23.89 -0.04
C VAL A 73 2.41 -22.50 -0.55
N CYS A 74 2.57 -22.31 -1.87
CA CYS A 74 2.83 -21.00 -2.46
C CYS A 74 1.71 -19.98 -2.18
N HIS A 75 0.45 -20.41 -2.21
CA HIS A 75 -0.71 -19.58 -1.84
C HIS A 75 -0.64 -19.15 -0.38
N GLY A 76 -0.39 -20.09 0.54
CA GLY A 76 -0.23 -19.76 1.96
C GLY A 76 0.93 -18.78 2.21
N PHE A 77 2.04 -18.99 1.51
CA PHE A 77 3.19 -18.10 1.59
C PHE A 77 2.91 -16.71 0.99
N LEU A 78 2.25 -16.64 -0.18
CA LEU A 78 1.81 -15.37 -0.78
C LEU A 78 0.86 -14.62 0.15
N ALA A 79 -0.13 -15.30 0.73
CA ALA A 79 -1.06 -14.70 1.68
C ALA A 79 -0.32 -14.10 2.88
N GLY A 80 0.66 -14.82 3.44
CA GLY A 80 1.52 -14.30 4.51
C GLY A 80 2.32 -13.07 4.08
N VAL A 81 2.98 -13.11 2.92
CA VAL A 81 3.76 -11.99 2.39
C VAL A 81 2.89 -10.76 2.13
N VAL A 82 1.73 -10.92 1.50
CA VAL A 82 0.77 -9.84 1.24
C VAL A 82 0.21 -9.27 2.55
N PHE A 83 -0.08 -10.12 3.53
CA PHE A 83 -0.51 -9.68 4.85
C PHE A 83 0.55 -8.80 5.51
N PHE A 84 1.80 -9.27 5.64
CA PHE A 84 2.86 -8.46 6.24
C PHE A 84 3.16 -7.20 5.43
N TYR A 85 3.11 -7.27 4.10
CA TYR A 85 3.30 -6.10 3.23
C TYR A 85 2.24 -5.03 3.49
N SER A 86 0.97 -5.43 3.47
CA SER A 86 -0.16 -4.52 3.68
C SER A 86 -0.19 -3.98 5.10
N GLN A 87 0.18 -4.77 6.11
CA GLN A 87 0.33 -4.30 7.50
C GLN A 87 1.42 -3.24 7.64
N VAL A 88 2.60 -3.46 7.03
CA VAL A 88 3.71 -2.49 7.08
C VAL A 88 3.36 -1.18 6.36
N GLN A 89 2.59 -1.27 5.27
CA GLN A 89 2.10 -0.09 4.53
C GLN A 89 1.00 0.66 5.29
N ALA A 90 0.20 -0.04 6.09
CA ALA A 90 -0.90 0.52 6.87
C ALA A 90 -0.43 1.12 8.21
N TYR A 91 0.55 0.48 8.84
CA TYR A 91 1.19 0.88 10.08
C TYR A 91 2.70 0.96 9.86
N PRO A 92 3.18 2.01 9.18
CA PRO A 92 4.62 2.17 8.94
C PRO A 92 5.38 2.29 10.27
N LEU A 93 4.74 2.78 11.32
CA LEU A 93 5.37 3.08 12.59
C LEU A 93 4.83 2.22 13.74
N PRO A 94 5.69 1.71 14.64
CA PRO A 94 7.16 1.76 14.57
C PRO A 94 7.71 0.83 13.46
N HIS A 95 8.88 1.16 12.90
CA HIS A 95 9.54 0.35 11.88
C HIS A 95 9.82 -1.06 12.41
N GLY A 96 9.24 -2.06 11.74
CA GLY A 96 9.52 -3.47 11.95
C GLY A 96 10.71 -3.95 11.12
N ALA A 97 10.95 -5.27 11.11
CA ALA A 97 12.07 -5.87 10.37
C ALA A 97 12.02 -5.58 8.86
N ILE A 98 10.82 -5.42 8.29
CA ILE A 98 10.59 -5.22 6.85
C ILE A 98 10.89 -3.78 6.43
N ASN A 99 10.38 -2.78 7.16
CA ASN A 99 10.53 -1.35 6.84
C ASN A 99 11.57 -0.63 7.70
N ARG A 100 12.44 -1.36 8.39
CA ARG A 100 13.59 -0.76 9.12
C ARG A 100 14.44 0.16 8.23
N THR A 101 14.49 -0.12 6.93
CA THR A 101 15.13 0.75 5.95
C THR A 101 14.25 0.86 4.72
N LYS A 102 14.30 2.01 4.03
CA LYS A 102 13.60 2.22 2.74
C LYS A 102 13.94 1.13 1.71
N ARG A 103 15.20 0.67 1.70
CA ARG A 103 15.66 -0.42 0.83
C ARG A 103 15.05 -1.77 1.21
N GLY A 104 14.92 -2.06 2.51
CA GLY A 104 14.28 -3.29 3.00
C GLY A 104 12.83 -3.37 2.55
N LEU A 105 12.08 -2.27 2.70
CA LEU A 105 10.71 -2.18 2.21
C LEU A 105 10.65 -2.40 0.69
N ALA A 106 11.49 -1.72 -0.08
CA ALA A 106 11.51 -1.86 -1.54
C ALA A 106 11.79 -3.29 -2.01
N VAL A 107 12.76 -3.99 -1.39
CA VAL A 107 13.06 -5.40 -1.72
C VAL A 107 11.87 -6.30 -1.40
N PHE A 108 11.24 -6.09 -0.24
CA PHE A 108 10.07 -6.87 0.16
C PHE A 108 8.88 -6.62 -0.77
N THR A 109 8.66 -5.38 -1.20
CA THR A 109 7.67 -5.02 -2.22
C THR A 109 7.90 -5.81 -3.51
N VAL A 110 9.10 -5.70 -4.10
CA VAL A 110 9.44 -6.41 -5.36
C VAL A 110 9.23 -7.92 -5.21
N PHE A 111 9.64 -8.50 -4.09
CA PHE A 111 9.43 -9.90 -3.80
C PHE A 111 7.94 -10.29 -3.76
N ALA A 112 7.10 -9.50 -3.10
CA ALA A 112 5.66 -9.74 -3.03
C ALA A 112 5.01 -9.75 -4.42
N TYR A 113 5.37 -8.80 -5.31
CA TYR A 113 4.86 -8.76 -6.68
C TYR A 113 5.35 -9.93 -7.54
N LEU A 114 6.63 -10.31 -7.43
CA LEU A 114 7.17 -11.44 -8.18
C LEU A 114 6.52 -12.76 -7.76
N LEU A 115 6.31 -12.95 -6.45
CA LEU A 115 5.61 -14.12 -5.93
C LEU A 115 4.13 -14.14 -6.37
N GLY A 116 3.45 -13.00 -6.30
CA GLY A 116 2.07 -12.85 -6.79
C GLY A 116 1.94 -13.18 -8.27
N ALA A 117 2.85 -12.68 -9.10
CA ALA A 117 2.89 -12.99 -10.53
C ALA A 117 3.14 -14.49 -10.78
N PHE A 118 4.05 -15.12 -10.03
CA PHE A 118 4.31 -16.56 -10.16
C PHE A 118 3.08 -17.41 -9.82
N VAL A 119 2.41 -17.12 -8.70
CA VAL A 119 1.19 -17.82 -8.28
C VAL A 119 0.07 -17.58 -9.29
N GLY A 120 -0.15 -16.33 -9.72
CA GLY A 120 -1.16 -15.98 -10.72
C GLY A 120 -0.97 -16.69 -12.05
N LEU A 121 0.25 -16.71 -12.60
CA LEU A 121 0.54 -17.43 -13.84
C LEU A 121 0.36 -18.95 -13.70
N SER A 122 0.67 -19.50 -12.53
CA SER A 122 0.49 -20.94 -12.22
C SER A 122 -0.99 -21.30 -12.15
N ASP A 123 -1.80 -20.50 -11.46
CA ASP A 123 -3.26 -20.67 -11.36
C ASP A 123 -3.93 -20.50 -12.73
N SER A 124 -3.56 -19.47 -13.49
CA SER A 124 -4.06 -19.26 -14.85
C SER A 124 -3.70 -20.45 -15.76
N SER A 125 -2.51 -21.03 -15.60
CA SER A 125 -2.09 -22.24 -16.32
C SER A 125 -2.89 -23.49 -15.91
N LEU A 126 -3.21 -23.63 -14.62
CA LEU A 126 -4.09 -24.70 -14.15
C LEU A 126 -5.50 -24.55 -14.69
N PHE A 127 -6.04 -23.34 -14.67
CA PHE A 127 -7.34 -23.02 -15.23
C PHE A 127 -7.38 -23.35 -16.73
N TRP A 128 -6.34 -23.00 -17.49
CA TRP A 128 -6.17 -23.41 -18.89
C TRP A 128 -6.24 -24.93 -19.08
N LYS A 129 -5.55 -25.70 -18.24
CA LYS A 129 -5.56 -27.17 -18.32
C LYS A 129 -6.94 -27.75 -17.93
N ALA A 130 -7.56 -27.21 -16.89
CA ALA A 130 -8.86 -27.66 -16.38
C ALA A 130 -10.00 -27.36 -17.36
N ALA A 131 -9.94 -26.23 -18.07
CA ALA A 131 -10.95 -25.86 -19.06
C ALA A 131 -10.82 -26.60 -20.39
N LYS A 132 -9.73 -27.34 -20.60
CA LYS A 132 -9.46 -28.03 -21.88
C LYS A 132 -10.59 -28.94 -22.38
N PRO A 133 -11.28 -29.72 -21.52
CA PRO A 133 -12.42 -30.54 -21.94
C PRO A 133 -13.63 -29.73 -22.41
N HIS A 134 -13.73 -28.46 -22.02
CA HIS A 134 -14.83 -27.57 -22.35
C HIS A 134 -14.57 -26.70 -23.59
N PHE A 135 -13.39 -26.83 -24.22
CA PHE A 135 -13.13 -26.10 -25.46
C PHE A 135 -14.18 -26.50 -26.51
N PRO A 136 -14.76 -25.51 -27.22
CA PRO A 136 -15.74 -25.78 -28.25
C PRO A 136 -15.18 -26.78 -29.27
N SER A 137 -16.00 -27.77 -29.62
CA SER A 137 -15.61 -28.82 -30.56
C SER A 137 -15.17 -28.23 -31.90
N ALA A 138 -14.38 -28.99 -32.68
CA ALA A 138 -13.94 -28.56 -34.01
C ALA A 138 -15.11 -28.17 -34.94
N ARG A 139 -16.32 -28.68 -34.68
CA ARG A 139 -17.54 -28.43 -35.46
C ARG A 139 -18.36 -27.21 -35.03
N SER A 140 -18.01 -26.50 -33.95
CA SER A 140 -18.80 -25.33 -33.52
C SER A 140 -18.60 -24.13 -34.46
N ASN A 141 -19.61 -23.26 -34.51
CA ASN A 141 -19.58 -22.02 -35.27
C ASN A 141 -18.39 -21.13 -34.87
N CYS A 142 -17.84 -20.39 -35.84
CA CYS A 142 -16.69 -19.51 -35.64
C CYS A 142 -16.93 -18.48 -34.51
N CYS A 143 -18.12 -17.87 -34.45
CA CYS A 143 -18.46 -16.89 -33.42
C CYS A 143 -18.42 -17.48 -32.00
N VAL A 144 -18.87 -18.72 -31.82
CA VAL A 144 -18.85 -19.39 -30.50
C VAL A 144 -17.42 -19.68 -30.06
N LYS A 145 -16.54 -20.08 -30.99
CA LYS A 145 -15.12 -20.28 -30.70
C LYS A 145 -14.44 -18.97 -30.35
N ALA A 146 -14.69 -17.91 -31.12
CA ALA A 146 -14.12 -16.59 -30.89
C ALA A 146 -14.54 -16.03 -29.53
N LEU A 147 -15.85 -16.06 -29.21
CA LEU A 147 -16.36 -15.62 -27.92
C LEU A 147 -15.79 -16.43 -26.76
N PHE A 148 -15.69 -17.75 -26.90
CA PHE A 148 -15.06 -18.60 -25.88
C PHE A 148 -13.58 -18.27 -25.70
N CYS A 149 -12.80 -18.15 -26.78
CA CYS A 149 -11.38 -17.82 -26.67
C CYS A 149 -11.14 -16.44 -26.05
N LEU A 150 -11.97 -15.45 -26.39
CA LEU A 150 -11.87 -14.09 -25.84
C LEU A 150 -12.22 -14.07 -24.35
N SER A 151 -13.34 -14.68 -23.95
CA SER A 151 -13.72 -14.75 -22.54
C SER A 151 -12.72 -15.57 -21.73
N PHE A 152 -12.20 -16.65 -22.31
CA PHE A 152 -11.18 -17.48 -21.70
C PHE A 152 -9.87 -16.71 -21.46
N ALA A 153 -9.39 -15.98 -22.48
CA ALA A 153 -8.21 -15.15 -22.36
C ALA A 153 -8.41 -14.04 -21.32
N ALA A 154 -9.59 -13.43 -21.26
CA ALA A 154 -9.94 -12.43 -20.27
C ALA A 154 -9.91 -12.99 -18.84
N VAL A 155 -10.49 -14.18 -18.61
CA VAL A 155 -10.44 -14.85 -17.29
C VAL A 155 -9.01 -15.23 -16.91
N TRP A 156 -8.25 -15.79 -17.87
CA TRP A 156 -6.85 -16.16 -17.66
C TRP A 156 -5.99 -14.94 -17.27
N ALA A 157 -6.15 -13.83 -18.00
CA ALA A 157 -5.45 -12.59 -17.71
C ALA A 157 -5.94 -11.97 -16.40
N GLY A 158 -7.24 -12.03 -16.11
CA GLY A 158 -7.84 -11.52 -14.87
C GLY A 158 -7.31 -12.22 -13.62
N ILE A 159 -7.23 -13.56 -13.62
CA ILE A 159 -6.65 -14.34 -12.52
C ILE A 159 -5.17 -13.98 -12.33
N GLY A 160 -4.40 -13.97 -13.42
CA GLY A 160 -2.96 -13.65 -13.37
C GLY A 160 -2.71 -12.25 -12.83
N LEU A 161 -3.46 -11.27 -13.32
CA LEU A 161 -3.37 -9.87 -12.89
C LEU A 161 -3.83 -9.69 -11.45
N PHE A 162 -4.89 -10.38 -11.00
CA PHE A 162 -5.38 -10.29 -9.63
C PHE A 162 -4.29 -10.66 -8.62
N PHE A 163 -3.62 -11.80 -8.81
CA PHE A 163 -2.55 -12.22 -7.91
C PHE A 163 -1.28 -11.39 -8.08
N ALA A 164 -0.94 -10.97 -9.30
CA ALA A 164 0.18 -10.05 -9.50
C ALA A 164 -0.04 -8.70 -8.78
N MET A 165 -1.28 -8.21 -8.76
CA MET A 165 -1.66 -6.93 -8.15
C MET A 165 -2.14 -7.07 -6.70
N SER A 166 -2.20 -8.27 -6.14
CA SER A 166 -2.70 -8.48 -4.78
C SER A 166 -1.95 -7.64 -3.74
N PRO A 167 -0.61 -7.48 -3.77
CA PRO A 167 0.06 -6.60 -2.81
C PRO A 167 -0.50 -5.17 -2.81
N LEU A 168 -0.79 -4.60 -3.99
CA LEU A 168 -1.36 -3.26 -4.12
C LEU A 168 -2.81 -3.20 -3.61
N ILE A 169 -3.64 -4.15 -4.06
CA ILE A 169 -5.07 -4.16 -3.72
C ILE A 169 -5.24 -4.25 -2.20
N PHE A 170 -4.52 -5.18 -1.57
CA PHE A 170 -4.60 -5.36 -0.12
C PHE A 170 -3.92 -4.23 0.65
N SER A 171 -2.86 -3.61 0.15
CA SER A 171 -2.27 -2.43 0.81
C SER A 171 -3.22 -1.24 0.81
N ILE A 172 -3.90 -0.94 -0.31
CA ILE A 172 -4.88 0.15 -0.38
C ILE A 172 -6.04 -0.09 0.61
N VAL A 173 -6.58 -1.32 0.64
CA VAL A 173 -7.67 -1.66 1.56
C VAL A 173 -7.23 -1.50 3.01
N GLN A 174 -6.05 -2.04 3.36
CA GLN A 174 -5.54 -1.95 4.73
C GLN A 174 -5.19 -0.51 5.14
N GLN A 175 -4.61 0.28 4.23
CA GLN A 175 -4.32 1.70 4.48
C GLN A 175 -5.59 2.50 4.78
N ASN A 176 -6.66 2.28 4.02
CA ASN A 176 -7.95 2.94 4.27
C ASN A 176 -8.52 2.57 5.65
N ILE A 177 -8.51 1.28 6.00
CA ILE A 177 -9.00 0.80 7.30
C ILE A 177 -8.14 1.37 8.44
N ALA A 178 -6.82 1.32 8.29
CA ALA A 178 -5.89 1.84 9.29
C ALA A 178 -6.02 3.36 9.45
N TYR A 179 -6.20 4.10 8.36
CA TYR A 179 -6.44 5.55 8.42
C TYR A 179 -7.78 5.88 9.10
N GLU A 180 -8.84 5.12 8.82
CA GLU A 180 -10.16 5.31 9.44
C GLU A 180 -10.11 5.10 10.95
N HIS A 181 -9.44 4.03 11.38
CA HIS A 181 -9.31 3.65 12.80
C HIS A 181 -8.08 4.23 13.51
N ALA A 182 -7.30 5.07 12.82
CA ALA A 182 -6.20 5.77 13.41
C ALA A 182 -6.63 6.64 14.60
N CYS A 183 -5.76 6.72 15.60
CA CYS A 183 -5.95 7.50 16.82
C CYS A 183 -7.14 7.06 17.69
N LYS A 184 -7.80 5.93 17.42
CA LYS A 184 -9.00 5.51 18.17
C LYS A 184 -8.74 5.34 19.68
N ASP A 185 -7.54 4.90 20.03
CA ASP A 185 -7.11 4.68 21.42
C ASP A 185 -6.34 5.89 21.99
N ASP A 186 -6.19 6.97 21.23
CA ASP A 186 -5.53 8.20 21.65
C ASP A 186 -6.53 9.20 22.24
N TRP A 187 -6.03 10.28 22.83
CA TRP A 187 -6.88 11.29 23.47
C TRP A 187 -7.45 12.27 22.45
N ILE A 188 -6.56 12.82 21.62
CA ILE A 188 -6.87 13.86 20.66
C ILE A 188 -6.40 13.43 19.28
N THR A 189 -7.29 13.60 18.32
CA THR A 189 -6.97 13.51 16.90
C THR A 189 -6.84 14.93 16.35
N VAL A 190 -5.73 15.20 15.69
CA VAL A 190 -5.50 16.44 14.97
C VAL A 190 -5.56 16.14 13.48
N LEU A 191 -6.48 16.80 12.78
CA LEU A 191 -6.58 16.71 11.33
C LEU A 191 -5.88 17.92 10.71
N PHE A 192 -4.76 17.66 10.04
CA PHE A 192 -4.13 18.66 9.20
C PHE A 192 -4.77 18.69 7.83
N THR A 193 -5.10 19.88 7.36
CA THR A 193 -5.54 20.12 5.99
C THR A 193 -4.58 21.11 5.35
N GLY A 194 -3.80 20.63 4.39
CA GLY A 194 -2.95 21.49 3.58
C GLY A 194 -3.76 22.18 2.48
N HIS A 195 -3.35 23.39 2.11
CA HIS A 195 -3.92 24.06 0.95
C HIS A 195 -3.54 23.34 -0.34
N ARG A 196 -4.43 23.41 -1.32
CA ARG A 196 -4.23 22.77 -2.64
C ARG A 196 -3.50 23.71 -3.58
N TYR A 197 -2.88 23.15 -4.62
CA TYR A 197 -2.23 23.90 -5.71
C TYR A 197 -3.16 24.98 -6.32
N ASP A 198 -4.43 24.64 -6.55
CA ASP A 198 -5.44 25.53 -7.13
C ASP A 198 -6.10 26.48 -6.10
N ALA A 199 -5.72 26.39 -4.83
CA ALA A 199 -6.30 27.13 -3.72
C ALA A 199 -5.22 27.76 -2.82
N ALA A 200 -4.18 28.33 -3.44
CA ALA A 200 -3.03 28.92 -2.75
C ALA A 200 -3.36 30.07 -1.79
N ASN A 201 -4.57 30.64 -1.85
CA ASN A 201 -5.06 31.67 -0.92
C ASN A 201 -5.74 31.10 0.33
N LYS A 202 -5.90 29.78 0.44
CA LYS A 202 -6.43 29.13 1.63
C LYS A 202 -5.31 28.88 2.63
N PRO A 203 -5.52 29.11 3.94
CA PRO A 203 -4.55 28.75 4.95
C PRO A 203 -4.53 27.23 5.16
N ASN A 204 -3.41 26.70 5.61
CA ASN A 204 -3.34 25.36 6.19
C ASN A 204 -4.07 25.36 7.53
N THR A 205 -4.78 24.29 7.87
CA THR A 205 -5.52 24.17 9.13
C THR A 205 -5.09 22.95 9.93
N ALA A 206 -5.10 23.07 11.25
CA ALA A 206 -5.02 21.97 12.19
C ALA A 206 -6.26 21.98 13.08
N ASP A 207 -7.15 21.02 12.85
CA ASP A 207 -8.40 20.87 13.59
C ASP A 207 -8.23 19.81 14.69
N PHE A 208 -8.43 20.23 15.94
CA PHE A 208 -8.27 19.38 17.12
C PHE A 208 -9.63 18.84 17.54
N ALA A 209 -9.76 17.53 17.70
CA ALA A 209 -10.98 16.87 18.16
C ALA A 209 -10.63 15.75 19.15
N LEU A 210 -11.57 15.43 20.05
CA LEU A 210 -11.44 14.20 20.84
C LEU A 210 -11.47 13.00 19.91
N SER A 211 -10.61 12.01 20.14
CA SER A 211 -10.57 10.81 19.29
C SER A 211 -11.88 10.00 19.35
N THR A 212 -12.63 10.10 20.45
CA THR A 212 -13.98 9.51 20.60
C THR A 212 -15.07 10.27 19.84
N ALA A 213 -14.81 11.51 19.42
CA ALA A 213 -15.77 12.38 18.74
C ALA A 213 -15.08 13.26 17.67
N PRO A 214 -14.51 12.65 16.61
CA PRO A 214 -13.65 13.35 15.64
C PRO A 214 -14.39 14.41 14.79
N SER A 215 -15.72 14.37 14.73
CA SER A 215 -16.53 15.38 14.05
C SER A 215 -16.76 16.66 14.87
N ALA A 216 -16.49 16.61 16.18
CA ALA A 216 -16.65 17.75 17.09
C ALA A 216 -15.31 18.46 17.29
N VAL A 217 -14.99 19.40 16.41
CA VAL A 217 -13.77 20.20 16.49
C VAL A 217 -13.81 21.10 17.73
N LEU A 218 -12.84 20.91 18.62
CA LEU A 218 -12.64 21.69 19.85
C LEU A 218 -12.04 23.05 19.52
N PHE A 219 -10.99 23.06 18.68
CA PHE A 219 -10.34 24.29 18.24
C PHE A 219 -9.52 24.06 16.97
N THR A 220 -9.19 25.17 16.30
CA THR A 220 -8.49 25.19 15.01
C THR A 220 -7.33 26.18 15.06
N PHE A 221 -6.15 25.69 14.69
CA PHE A 221 -5.02 26.54 14.32
C PHE A 221 -4.98 26.72 12.81
N THR A 222 -4.55 27.89 12.36
CA THR A 222 -4.30 28.16 10.94
C THR A 222 -2.95 28.81 10.72
N SER A 223 -2.30 28.45 9.62
CA SER A 223 -1.20 29.27 9.09
C SER A 223 -1.75 30.63 8.64
N GLN A 224 -1.09 31.73 8.98
CA GLN A 224 -1.41 33.02 8.39
C GLN A 224 -0.88 33.03 6.95
N ASN A 225 -1.73 32.94 5.94
CA ASN A 225 -1.28 33.15 4.57
C ASN A 225 -1.11 34.66 4.32
N PRO A 226 0.06 35.19 3.87
CA PRO A 226 1.24 34.52 3.29
C PRO A 226 2.40 34.16 4.24
N ASP A 227 2.32 34.51 5.52
CA ASP A 227 3.30 34.17 6.58
C ASP A 227 3.20 32.69 7.00
N ALA A 228 3.68 31.76 6.16
CA ALA A 228 3.65 30.32 6.42
C ALA A 228 4.45 29.88 7.67
N ASP A 229 5.22 30.79 8.26
CA ASP A 229 5.96 30.65 9.52
C ASP A 229 5.14 31.06 10.76
N LYS A 230 3.96 31.65 10.61
CA LYS A 230 3.08 32.03 11.72
C LYS A 230 1.82 31.20 11.75
N PHE A 231 1.57 30.58 12.90
CA PHE A 231 0.40 29.77 13.19
C PHE A 231 -0.35 30.39 14.35
N GLY A 232 -1.66 30.58 14.19
CA GLY A 232 -2.50 31.19 15.21
C GLY A 232 -3.77 30.37 15.42
N LEU A 233 -4.25 30.37 16.65
CA LEU A 233 -5.57 29.91 17.03
C LEU A 233 -6.60 30.87 16.42
N VAL A 234 -7.47 30.39 15.54
CA VAL A 234 -8.52 31.21 14.90
C VAL A 234 -9.91 30.90 15.41
N ARG A 235 -10.09 29.70 15.96
CA ARG A 235 -11.35 29.25 16.52
C ARG A 235 -11.04 28.37 17.70
N ALA A 236 -11.67 28.67 18.83
CA ALA A 236 -11.78 27.74 19.93
C ALA A 236 -13.24 27.74 20.36
N SER A 237 -13.86 26.57 20.48
CA SER A 237 -15.19 26.45 21.06
C SER A 237 -15.08 26.61 22.58
N LEU A 238 -14.74 27.82 23.02
CA LEU A 238 -14.88 28.24 24.41
C LEU A 238 -16.18 29.04 24.56
N ASP A 239 -17.33 28.41 24.30
CA ASP A 239 -18.56 28.82 24.98
C ASP A 239 -18.48 28.29 26.43
N LEU A 240 -17.53 28.83 27.20
CA LEU A 240 -17.49 28.74 28.66
C LEU A 240 -17.84 30.12 29.20
N GLY A 241 -19.11 30.51 28.96
CA GLY A 241 -19.78 31.48 29.81
C GLY A 241 -19.63 31.05 31.27
N GLY A 242 -19.31 32.01 32.13
CA GLY A 242 -18.79 31.79 33.47
C GLY A 242 -19.46 30.65 34.27
N GLY A 243 -18.61 29.80 34.85
CA GLY A 243 -18.96 28.97 35.98
C GLY A 243 -19.56 27.61 35.66
N SER A 244 -18.77 26.68 35.10
CA SER A 244 -18.80 25.31 35.62
C SER A 244 -17.47 24.60 35.33
N SER A 245 -16.98 23.92 36.34
CA SER A 245 -15.70 23.24 36.44
C SER A 245 -15.61 21.97 35.59
N THR A 246 -14.41 21.72 35.05
CA THR A 246 -13.84 20.46 34.50
C THR A 246 -13.83 20.20 32.97
N SER A 247 -12.64 20.39 32.39
CA SER A 247 -11.90 19.41 31.55
C SER A 247 -12.05 19.39 30.02
N THR A 248 -12.62 20.41 29.37
CA THR A 248 -12.50 20.49 27.90
C THR A 248 -11.04 20.74 27.49
N PRO A 249 -10.45 19.94 26.58
CA PRO A 249 -9.08 20.16 26.15
C PRO A 249 -8.89 21.54 25.52
N HIS A 250 -7.83 22.24 25.93
CA HIS A 250 -7.50 23.57 25.41
C HIS A 250 -5.98 23.70 25.18
N PRO A 251 -5.54 24.56 24.25
CA PRO A 251 -4.13 24.69 23.94
C PRO A 251 -3.42 25.58 24.98
N GLU A 252 -2.16 25.26 25.30
CA GLU A 252 -1.29 26.12 26.13
C GLU A 252 -0.83 27.38 25.38
N LEU A 253 -0.75 27.31 24.06
CA LEU A 253 -0.32 28.42 23.19
C LEU A 253 -1.50 28.96 22.38
N ARG A 254 -1.55 30.28 22.14
CA ARG A 254 -2.46 30.91 21.18
C ARG A 254 -1.85 31.07 19.80
N ASN A 255 -0.55 31.40 19.75
CA ASN A 255 0.17 31.70 18.53
C ASN A 255 1.58 31.11 18.61
N ILE A 256 2.11 30.69 17.47
CA ILE A 256 3.46 30.16 17.31
C ILE A 256 4.05 30.79 16.05
N THR A 257 5.24 31.37 16.18
CA THR A 257 5.99 31.95 15.07
C THR A 257 7.32 31.21 14.96
N TYR A 258 7.58 30.65 13.79
CA TYR A 258 8.83 29.97 13.45
C TYR A 258 9.79 30.94 12.77
N ASN A 259 11.07 30.74 12.99
CA ASN A 259 12.12 31.29 12.15
C ASN A 259 12.87 30.11 11.54
N PHE A 260 12.63 29.86 10.24
CA PHE A 260 13.21 28.71 9.54
C PHE A 260 14.72 28.84 9.30
N ASP A 261 15.23 30.06 9.17
CA ASP A 261 16.66 30.30 8.97
C ASP A 261 17.46 30.05 10.27
N ALA A 262 16.95 30.54 11.40
CA ALA A 262 17.57 30.39 12.71
C ALA A 262 17.19 29.07 13.40
N ARG A 263 16.21 28.34 12.86
CA ARG A 263 15.59 27.14 13.46
C ARG A 263 15.11 27.35 14.89
N THR A 264 14.46 28.49 15.09
CA THR A 264 13.89 28.87 16.38
C THR A 264 12.39 29.05 16.27
N PHE A 265 11.72 29.10 17.41
CA PHE A 265 10.32 29.50 17.48
C PHE A 265 10.06 30.35 18.72
N SER A 266 8.97 31.09 18.67
CA SER A 266 8.40 31.81 19.81
C SER A 266 6.89 31.61 19.84
N GLY A 267 6.33 31.48 21.04
CA GLY A 267 4.93 31.20 21.25
C GLY A 267 4.33 32.14 22.29
N LEU A 268 3.11 32.62 22.02
CA LEU A 268 2.31 33.37 22.97
C LEU A 268 1.37 32.41 23.70
N CYS A 269 1.21 32.58 25.00
CA CYS A 269 0.35 31.73 25.82
C CYS A 269 -1.13 31.99 25.56
N PHE A 270 -1.92 30.94 25.63
CA PHE A 270 -3.37 31.06 25.64
C PHE A 270 -3.85 31.61 26.99
N GLY A 271 -4.84 32.50 26.97
CA GLY A 271 -5.38 33.12 28.19
C GLY A 271 -4.55 34.27 28.78
N ASP A 272 -3.39 34.60 28.20
CA ASP A 272 -2.62 35.80 28.52
C ASP A 272 -2.66 36.78 27.33
N ASP A 273 -3.09 38.01 27.58
CA ASP A 273 -3.12 39.06 26.57
C ASP A 273 -1.73 39.66 26.27
N SER A 274 -0.70 39.28 27.02
CA SER A 274 0.69 39.69 26.81
C SER A 274 1.21 39.41 25.40
N THR A 275 1.85 40.42 24.81
CA THR A 275 2.60 40.28 23.55
C THR A 275 3.97 39.65 23.74
N THR A 276 4.35 39.35 24.99
CA THR A 276 5.64 38.73 25.31
C THR A 276 5.55 37.21 25.13
N PRO A 277 6.48 36.58 24.40
CA PRO A 277 6.54 35.13 24.29
C PRO A 277 6.72 34.46 25.65
N CYS A 278 5.83 33.53 25.99
CA CYS A 278 5.96 32.68 27.17
C CYS A 278 6.69 31.37 26.85
N ALA A 279 6.66 30.98 25.57
CA ALA A 279 7.34 29.80 25.04
C ALA A 279 8.37 30.22 24.01
N THR A 280 9.56 29.66 24.10
CA THR A 280 10.65 29.86 23.14
C THR A 280 11.44 28.58 22.99
N GLY A 281 12.17 28.44 21.89
CA GLY A 281 13.00 27.27 21.72
C GLY A 281 13.63 27.13 20.36
N THR A 282 14.17 25.94 20.12
CA THR A 282 14.83 25.58 18.88
C THR A 282 14.29 24.26 18.35
N TYR A 283 14.52 24.00 17.07
CA TYR A 283 14.30 22.68 16.48
C TYR A 283 15.45 22.29 15.57
N ASP A 284 15.62 20.99 15.35
CA ASP A 284 16.53 20.44 14.35
C ASP A 284 15.75 19.46 13.49
N ASP A 285 15.81 19.64 12.17
CA ASP A 285 15.14 18.86 11.15
C ASP A 285 16.13 18.12 10.23
N CYS A 286 17.43 18.31 10.42
CA CYS A 286 18.49 17.76 9.55
C CYS A 286 18.97 16.38 9.95
N SER A 287 18.71 15.95 11.18
CA SER A 287 19.10 14.65 11.71
C SER A 287 17.87 13.96 12.30
N LEU A 288 17.86 13.76 13.62
CA LEU A 288 16.66 13.42 14.36
C LEU A 288 15.81 14.68 14.48
N LEU A 289 14.55 14.59 14.08
CA LEU A 289 13.59 15.67 14.29
C LEU A 289 13.47 15.94 15.79
N THR A 290 14.01 17.06 16.25
CA THR A 290 14.13 17.41 17.67
C THR A 290 13.51 18.78 17.91
N PHE A 291 12.76 18.91 18.99
CA PHE A 291 12.24 20.18 19.48
C PHE A 291 12.72 20.39 20.91
N ASN A 292 13.31 21.54 21.17
CA ASN A 292 13.73 21.96 22.50
C ASN A 292 12.89 23.17 22.88
N VAL A 293 11.95 22.97 23.81
CA VAL A 293 10.90 23.93 24.15
C VAL A 293 11.05 24.39 25.59
N SER A 294 11.19 25.69 25.79
CA SER A 294 11.23 26.34 27.09
C SER A 294 9.96 27.17 27.30
N VAL A 295 9.15 26.82 28.30
CA VAL A 295 7.91 27.50 28.67
C VAL A 295 8.04 28.02 30.08
N ASN A 296 7.98 29.34 30.28
CA ASN A 296 8.14 29.98 31.59
C ASN A 296 9.40 29.49 32.34
N GLY A 297 10.47 29.18 31.62
CA GLY A 297 11.75 28.68 32.15
C GLY A 297 11.83 27.15 32.34
N THR A 298 10.74 26.41 32.11
CA THR A 298 10.74 24.93 32.15
C THR A 298 11.07 24.38 30.76
N GLN A 299 12.12 23.59 30.68
CA GLN A 299 12.61 23.01 29.43
C GLN A 299 12.07 21.59 29.22
N THR A 300 11.61 21.32 28.00
CA THR A 300 11.15 20.01 27.54
C THR A 300 11.79 19.73 26.19
N VAL A 301 12.10 18.45 25.94
CA VAL A 301 12.71 18.03 24.68
C VAL A 301 11.85 16.94 24.08
N LEU A 302 11.40 17.15 22.84
CA LEU A 302 10.81 16.12 22.00
C LEU A 302 11.81 15.67 20.96
N ARG A 303 11.85 14.38 20.64
CA ARG A 303 12.74 13.82 19.64
C ARG A 303 12.08 12.70 18.87
N SER A 304 12.35 12.62 17.57
CA SER A 304 11.97 11.48 16.77
C SER A 304 12.75 10.23 17.17
N LEU A 305 12.12 9.08 16.98
CA LEU A 305 12.80 7.79 17.14
C LEU A 305 13.74 7.48 15.97
N TYR A 306 13.44 8.02 14.78
CA TYR A 306 14.13 7.73 13.53
C TYR A 306 14.81 8.98 12.96
N ASP A 307 16.00 8.79 12.40
CA ASP A 307 16.85 9.79 11.73
C ASP A 307 16.42 10.01 10.28
N ASP A 308 15.81 9.01 9.64
CA ASP A 308 15.29 9.06 8.29
C ASP A 308 13.80 9.43 8.21
N TRP A 309 13.34 10.26 9.15
CA TRP A 309 11.94 10.68 9.24
C TRP A 309 11.47 11.26 7.91
N THR A 310 10.26 10.86 7.50
CA THR A 310 9.58 11.42 6.34
C THR A 310 8.36 12.19 6.83
N PHE A 311 8.05 13.26 6.11
CA PHE A 311 6.81 13.95 6.32
C PHE A 311 5.63 13.00 6.04
N GLY A 312 4.90 12.60 7.08
CA GLY A 312 3.85 11.57 7.03
C GLY A 312 4.11 10.34 7.91
N GLU A 313 5.37 10.09 8.31
CA GLU A 313 5.76 8.96 9.17
C GLU A 313 6.61 9.46 10.34
N VAL A 314 5.98 10.19 11.27
CA VAL A 314 6.65 10.77 12.44
C VAL A 314 6.08 10.20 13.74
N ILE A 315 6.97 9.74 14.62
CA ILE A 315 6.67 9.57 16.05
C ILE A 315 7.63 10.45 16.84
N LEU A 316 7.10 11.31 17.71
CA LEU A 316 7.89 12.10 18.65
C LEU A 316 7.71 11.57 20.07
N TYR A 317 8.83 11.47 20.77
CA TYR A 317 8.89 11.09 22.17
C TYR A 317 9.47 12.23 23.01
N ARG A 318 8.97 12.37 24.24
CA ARG A 318 9.61 13.18 25.28
C ARG A 318 10.90 12.51 25.73
N VAL A 319 11.94 13.32 25.90
CA VAL A 319 13.27 12.91 26.34
C VAL A 319 13.45 13.30 27.81
N ASP A 320 13.92 12.38 28.64
CA ASP A 320 14.28 12.69 30.04
C ASP A 320 15.68 13.30 30.18
N ALA A 321 16.05 13.62 31.42
CA ALA A 321 17.37 14.13 31.77
C ALA A 321 18.53 13.16 31.44
N SER A 322 18.26 11.86 31.29
CA SER A 322 19.27 10.85 30.88
C SER A 322 19.45 10.78 29.36
N GLY A 323 18.58 11.44 28.59
CA GLY A 323 18.54 11.37 27.14
C GLY A 323 17.70 10.23 26.58
N ALA A 324 16.99 9.48 27.44
CA ALA A 324 16.14 8.37 27.06
C ALA A 324 14.76 8.84 26.56
N LEU A 325 14.19 8.11 25.61
CA LEU A 325 12.83 8.33 25.11
C LEU A 325 11.84 7.68 26.07
N VAL A 326 10.98 8.47 26.70
CA VAL A 326 10.15 7.99 27.82
C VAL A 326 8.68 7.87 27.44
N GLU A 327 8.15 8.87 26.75
CA GLU A 327 6.72 9.03 26.54
C GLU A 327 6.46 9.44 25.10
N ARG A 328 5.59 8.72 24.39
CA ARG A 328 5.14 9.10 23.06
C ARG A 328 4.26 10.34 23.20
N MET A 329 4.55 11.40 22.44
CA MET A 329 3.79 12.64 22.48
C MET A 329 2.98 12.87 21.21
N ILE A 330 3.48 12.40 20.06
CA ILE A 330 2.85 12.58 18.75
C ILE A 330 3.11 11.34 17.90
N GLN A 331 2.09 10.90 17.15
CA GLN A 331 2.26 9.92 16.08
C GLN A 331 1.39 10.29 14.87
N THR A 332 1.98 10.33 13.67
CA THR A 332 1.19 10.43 12.44
C THR A 332 0.52 9.10 12.12
N ALA A 333 -0.69 9.19 11.58
CA ALA A 333 -1.31 8.10 10.84
C ALA A 333 -1.07 8.33 9.35
N GLY A 334 -0.98 7.24 8.56
CA GLY A 334 -0.55 7.27 7.16
C GLY A 334 -1.12 8.42 6.32
N ASP A 335 -0.34 8.86 5.34
CA ASP A 335 -0.63 10.04 4.52
C ASP A 335 -1.90 9.85 3.67
N ASN A 336 -2.76 10.88 3.64
CA ASN A 336 -3.96 10.93 2.81
C ASN A 336 -4.12 12.31 2.20
N CYS A 337 -3.25 12.66 1.24
CA CYS A 337 -3.27 13.94 0.54
C CYS A 337 -4.68 14.41 0.12
N PRO A 338 -5.10 15.66 0.44
CA PRO A 338 -4.30 16.75 1.05
C PRO A 338 -4.36 16.79 2.59
N THR A 339 -4.82 15.73 3.24
CA THR A 339 -5.02 15.64 4.69
C THR A 339 -4.03 14.71 5.38
N LEU A 340 -3.73 14.98 6.65
CA LEU A 340 -2.93 14.10 7.50
C LEU A 340 -3.54 14.03 8.89
N LYS A 341 -3.72 12.82 9.42
CA LYS A 341 -4.16 12.60 10.80
C LYS A 341 -2.95 12.47 11.71
N VAL A 342 -3.02 13.13 12.86
CA VAL A 342 -1.99 13.06 13.89
C VAL A 342 -2.65 12.74 15.22
N CYS A 343 -2.09 11.77 15.93
CA CYS A 343 -2.60 11.27 17.20
C CYS A 343 -1.77 11.84 18.36
N ILE A 344 -2.45 12.37 19.37
CA ILE A 344 -1.87 12.81 20.64
C ILE A 344 -2.38 11.85 21.73
N PRO A 345 -1.51 11.05 22.36
CA PRO A 345 -1.90 10.15 23.43
C PRO A 345 -2.34 10.92 24.68
N TYR A 346 -3.10 10.24 25.54
CA TYR A 346 -3.48 10.78 26.83
C TYR A 346 -2.26 10.82 27.75
N ASP A 347 -1.85 12.02 28.18
CA ASP A 347 -0.84 12.19 29.22
C ASP A 347 -1.51 11.85 30.57
N VAL A 348 -1.32 10.62 31.03
CA VAL A 348 -1.90 10.12 32.29
C VAL A 348 -1.40 10.87 33.52
N ALA A 349 -0.28 11.60 33.40
CA ALA A 349 0.28 12.41 34.47
C ALA A 349 -0.27 13.85 34.50
N ARG A 350 -0.93 14.31 33.43
CA ARG A 350 -1.52 15.65 33.33
C ARG A 350 -3.04 15.61 33.48
N SER A 351 -3.53 16.10 34.61
CA SER A 351 -4.97 16.20 34.91
C SER A 351 -5.62 17.50 34.39
N ASP A 352 -4.87 18.38 33.73
CA ASP A 352 -5.27 19.76 33.44
C ASP A 352 -6.00 19.95 32.10
N SER A 353 -6.19 18.88 31.30
CA SER A 353 -6.76 18.96 29.95
C SER A 353 -6.05 20.00 29.07
N VAL A 354 -4.77 20.27 29.32
CA VAL A 354 -3.97 21.23 28.54
C VAL A 354 -3.20 20.47 27.47
N ILE A 355 -3.32 20.89 26.20
CA ILE A 355 -2.38 20.47 25.16
C ILE A 355 -1.12 21.32 25.31
N ALA A 356 -0.06 20.65 25.71
CA ALA A 356 1.21 21.26 26.04
C ALA A 356 1.87 21.97 24.86
N ALA A 357 2.63 23.03 25.16
CA ALA A 357 3.34 23.84 24.19
C ALA A 357 4.35 23.03 23.36
N ASP A 358 5.02 22.03 23.94
CA ASP A 358 5.95 21.15 23.24
C ASP A 358 5.26 20.37 22.09
N VAL A 359 4.06 19.86 22.36
CA VAL A 359 3.20 19.20 21.35
C VAL A 359 2.75 20.21 20.29
N LEU A 360 2.21 21.37 20.69
CA LEU A 360 1.69 22.37 19.76
C LEU A 360 2.76 22.92 18.81
N VAL A 361 3.99 23.11 19.30
CA VAL A 361 5.13 23.53 18.48
C VAL A 361 5.51 22.46 17.46
N ALA A 362 5.57 21.19 17.87
CA ALA A 362 5.84 20.13 16.89
C ALA A 362 4.75 20.06 15.81
N LEU A 363 3.48 20.18 16.20
CA LEU A 363 2.34 20.18 15.27
C LEU A 363 2.36 21.36 14.29
N GLY A 364 2.76 22.55 14.72
CA GLY A 364 2.87 23.72 13.84
C GLY A 364 3.88 23.51 12.71
N MET A 365 5.06 22.96 13.03
CA MET A 365 6.05 22.57 12.01
C MET A 365 5.50 21.50 11.07
N MET A 366 4.84 20.47 11.61
CA MET A 366 4.24 19.42 10.78
C MET A 366 3.13 19.96 9.87
N LEU A 367 2.33 20.93 10.31
CA LEU A 367 1.32 21.58 9.48
C LEU A 367 1.95 22.39 8.34
N TYR A 368 3.09 23.07 8.59
CA TYR A 368 3.86 23.74 7.54
C TYR A 368 4.28 22.76 6.44
N GLN A 369 4.86 21.63 6.84
CA GLN A 369 5.27 20.56 5.91
C GLN A 369 4.07 19.93 5.19
N GLN A 370 2.92 19.79 5.86
CA GLN A 370 1.67 19.33 5.22
C GLN A 370 1.22 20.28 4.13
N GLY A 371 1.32 21.59 4.36
CA GLY A 371 0.99 22.58 3.34
C GLY A 371 1.81 22.40 2.07
N MET A 372 3.13 22.19 2.22
CA MET A 372 4.01 21.96 1.08
C MET A 372 3.72 20.62 0.37
N SER A 373 3.51 19.55 1.13
CA SER A 373 3.17 18.23 0.59
C SER A 373 1.84 18.25 -0.17
N ALA A 374 0.82 18.89 0.40
CA ALA A 374 -0.51 19.04 -0.19
C ALA A 374 -0.47 19.74 -1.55
N VAL A 375 0.33 20.80 -1.70
CA VAL A 375 0.54 21.45 -3.01
C VAL A 375 1.20 20.49 -3.99
N ALA A 376 2.27 19.81 -3.58
CA ALA A 376 3.00 18.89 -4.47
C ALA A 376 2.11 17.76 -5.01
N CYS A 377 1.31 17.12 -4.14
CA CYS A 377 0.46 16.00 -4.54
C CYS A 377 -0.85 16.43 -5.24
N THR A 378 -1.27 17.69 -5.13
CA THR A 378 -2.44 18.23 -5.84
C THR A 378 -2.08 19.01 -7.11
N THR A 379 -0.79 19.22 -7.37
CA THR A 379 -0.31 19.80 -8.62
C THR A 379 -0.60 18.82 -9.76
N PRO A 380 -1.33 19.21 -10.82
CA PRO A 380 -1.53 18.35 -11.98
C PRO A 380 -0.17 17.96 -12.55
N SER A 381 0.12 16.66 -12.65
CA SER A 381 1.33 16.21 -13.31
C SER A 381 1.32 16.74 -14.74
N THR A 382 2.28 17.58 -15.10
CA THR A 382 2.48 18.04 -16.48
C THR A 382 3.02 16.89 -17.33
N HIS A 383 2.24 15.83 -17.50
CA HIS A 383 2.30 15.04 -18.73
C HIS A 383 1.65 15.86 -19.81
N VAL A 384 2.44 16.81 -20.31
CA VAL A 384 2.29 17.40 -21.64
C VAL A 384 2.13 16.22 -22.59
N GLN A 385 0.94 16.14 -23.20
CA GLN A 385 0.77 15.42 -24.45
C GLN A 385 1.73 16.06 -25.46
N SER A 386 2.88 15.43 -25.67
CA SER A 386 3.76 15.69 -26.82
C SER A 386 3.59 14.58 -27.83
#